data_AF-A0A2G8RBA2-F1
#
_entry.id   AF-A0A2G8RBA2-F1
#
_cell.length_a   1.000
_cell.length_b   1.000
_cell.length_c   1.000
_cell.angle_alpha   90.00
_cell.angle_beta   90.00
_cell.angle_gamma   90.00
#
_symmetry.space_group_name_H-M   'P 1'
#
loop_
_entity.id
_entity.type
_entity.pdbx_description
1 polymer ?
#
loop_
_entity_poly.entity_id
_entity_poly.type
_entity_poly.pdbx_seq_one_letter_code
_entity_poly.pdbx_strand_id
1 'polypeptide(L)' 'MTEHELDVILTHHWPSVTRRAMADNSDAWVQGFVKSIARNGKRPSWRPSDRQASVMRRLVSELGQVPEAQPELIER' A
#
# COMPACT_ATOMS: atom_id res chain seq x y z
N MET A 1 -4.69 13.49 6.16
CA MET A 1 -4.97 12.08 6.51
C MET A 1 -5.04 11.99 8.02
N THR A 2 -6.01 11.28 8.59
CA THR A 2 -6.01 11.10 10.05
C THR A 2 -4.98 10.06 10.47
N GLU A 3 -4.59 10.04 11.74
CA GLU A 3 -3.65 9.04 12.27
C GLU A 3 -4.22 7.63 12.18
N HIS A 4 -5.50 7.46 12.53
CA HIS A 4 -6.19 6.19 12.42
C HIS A 4 -6.27 5.71 10.95
N GLU A 5 -6.60 6.61 10.02
CA GLU A 5 -6.61 6.29 8.59
C GLU A 5 -5.23 5.84 8.09
N LEU A 6 -4.16 6.52 8.53
CA LEU A 6 -2.79 6.15 8.17
C LEU A 6 -2.44 4.75 8.69
N ASP A 7 -2.76 4.46 9.95
CA ASP A 7 -2.50 3.15 10.55
C ASP A 7 -3.23 2.03 9.79
N VAL A 8 -4.50 2.23 9.49
CA VAL A 8 -5.30 1.27 8.71
C VAL A 8 -4.68 1.05 7.32
N ILE A 9 -4.30 2.13 6.62
CA ILE A 9 -3.66 2.03 5.31
C ILE A 9 -2.35 1.25 5.42
N LEU A 10 -1.45 1.61 6.34
CA LEU A 10 -0.13 0.99 6.43
C LEU A 10 -0.20 -0.49 6.85
N THR A 11 -1.11 -0.82 7.77
CA THR A 11 -1.21 -2.16 8.35
C THR A 11 -1.99 -3.12 7.44
N HIS A 12 -3.12 -2.68 6.88
CA HIS A 12 -4.05 -3.58 6.19
C HIS A 12 -4.01 -3.48 4.67
N HIS A 13 -3.74 -2.29 4.11
CA HIS A 13 -3.86 -2.09 2.65
C HIS A 13 -2.51 -2.01 1.94
N TRP A 14 -1.52 -1.37 2.56
CA TRP A 14 -0.23 -1.08 1.93
C TRP A 14 0.57 -2.34 1.53
N PRO A 15 0.52 -3.47 2.27
CA PRO A 15 1.16 -4.71 1.82
C PRO A 15 0.62 -5.19 0.47
N SER A 16 -0.71 -5.16 0.27
CA SER A 16 -1.34 -5.59 -0.99
C SER A 16 -1.10 -4.59 -2.12
N VAL A 17 -1.17 -3.29 -1.84
CA VAL A 17 -0.79 -2.24 -2.79
C VAL A 17 0.64 -2.42 -3.27
N THR A 18 1.59 -2.68 -2.34
CA THR A 18 3.00 -2.87 -2.68
C THR A 18 3.20 -4.11 -3.56
N ARG A 19 2.58 -5.24 -3.20
CA ARG A 19 2.71 -6.47 -4.00
C ARG A 19 2.17 -6.30 -5.42
N ARG A 20 1.00 -5.69 -5.59
CA ARG A 20 0.41 -5.43 -6.91
C ARG A 20 1.21 -4.45 -7.75
N ALA A 21 1.63 -3.32 -7.15
CA ALA A 21 2.49 -2.36 -7.84
C ALA A 21 3.79 -2.99 -8.37
N MET A 22 4.33 -4.00 -7.66
CA MET A 22 5.52 -4.73 -8.09
C MET A 22 5.22 -5.86 -9.09
N ALA A 23 4.03 -6.45 -9.08
CA ALA A 23 3.63 -7.55 -9.95
C ALA A 23 3.10 -7.07 -11.32
N ASP A 24 2.31 -6.00 -11.35
CA ASP A 24 1.54 -5.58 -12.53
C ASP A 24 2.34 -4.71 -13.52
N ASN A 25 3.68 -4.79 -13.48
CA ASN A 25 4.60 -3.96 -14.27
C ASN A 25 4.25 -2.46 -14.22
N SER A 26 3.80 -1.97 -13.05
CA SER A 26 3.51 -0.55 -12.86
C SER A 26 4.75 0.29 -13.13
N ASP A 27 4.57 1.54 -13.56
CA ASP A 27 5.68 2.47 -13.83
C ASP A 27 6.67 2.53 -12.65
N ALA A 28 7.97 2.64 -12.98
CA ALA A 28 9.06 2.78 -12.03
C ALA A 28 8.81 3.88 -10.96
N TRP A 29 8.09 4.95 -11.31
CA TRP A 29 7.68 5.96 -10.34
C TRP A 29 6.75 5.39 -9.26
N VAL A 30 5.73 4.64 -9.64
CA VAL A 30 4.77 4.02 -8.70
C VAL A 30 5.50 3.03 -7.80
N GLN A 31 6.35 2.18 -8.39
CA GLN A 31 7.18 1.23 -7.63
C GLN A 31 8.08 1.95 -6.61
N GLY A 32 8.73 3.05 -7.03
CA GLY A 32 9.54 3.89 -6.16
C GLY A 32 8.72 4.50 -5.02
N PHE A 33 7.54 5.02 -5.34
CA PHE A 33 6.62 5.61 -4.39
C PHE A 33 6.17 4.60 -3.33
N VAL A 34 5.66 3.43 -3.71
CA VAL A 34 5.16 2.42 -2.75
C VAL A 34 6.25 1.93 -1.80
N LYS A 35 7.47 1.72 -2.32
CA LYS A 35 8.66 1.36 -1.54
C LYS A 35 9.05 2.47 -0.56
N SER A 36 8.93 3.73 -0.98
CA SER A 36 9.27 4.87 -0.11
C SER A 36 8.34 4.96 1.10
N ILE A 37 7.04 4.77 0.90
CA ILE A 37 6.05 4.79 1.96
C ILE A 37 6.21 3.56 2.87
N ALA A 38 6.42 2.36 2.30
CA ALA A 38 6.64 1.14 3.08
C ALA A 38 7.88 1.23 3.99
N ARG A 39 8.91 1.98 3.55
CA ARG A 39 10.11 2.24 4.36
C ARG A 39 9.87 3.29 5.44
N ASN A 40 9.28 4.41 5.06
CA ASN A 40 9.09 5.55 5.97
C ASN A 40 8.01 5.27 7.02
N GLY A 41 6.95 4.54 6.64
CA GLY A 41 5.83 4.17 7.51
C GLY A 41 6.21 3.29 8.70
N LYS A 42 7.41 2.70 8.72
CA LYS A 42 7.95 1.98 9.89
C LYS A 42 8.38 2.92 11.02
N ARG A 43 8.50 4.22 10.76
CA ARG A 43 8.95 5.21 11.75
C ARG A 43 7.72 5.75 12.50
N PRO A 44 7.63 5.61 13.84
CA PRO A 44 6.43 6.01 14.59
C PRO A 44 6.02 7.48 14.42
N SER A 45 7.00 8.38 14.28
CA SER A 45 6.78 9.82 14.11
C SER A 45 6.58 10.25 12.65
N TRP A 46 6.71 9.35 11.69
CA TRP A 46 6.55 9.73 10.28
C TRP A 46 5.09 9.93 9.94
N ARG A 47 4.80 11.00 9.20
CA ARG A 47 3.48 11.28 8.63
C ARG A 47 3.67 11.63 7.15
N PRO A 48 2.78 11.18 6.25
CA PRO A 48 2.83 11.58 4.86
C PRO A 48 2.49 13.07 4.72
N SER A 49 3.07 13.73 3.72
CA SER A 49 2.56 15.02 3.26
C SER A 49 1.16 14.90 2.65
N ASP A 50 0.42 16.00 2.51
CA ASP A 50 -0.92 15.98 1.92
C ASP A 50 -0.93 15.41 0.50
N ARG A 51 0.12 15.70 -0.28
CA ARG A 51 0.28 15.11 -1.62
C ARG A 51 0.51 13.60 -1.54
N GLN A 52 1.37 13.14 -0.65
CA GLN A 52 1.59 11.71 -0.43
C GLN A 52 0.28 11.04 0.00
N ALA A 53 -0.48 11.66 0.90
CA ALA A 53 -1.75 11.15 1.38
C ALA A 53 -2.78 10.97 0.25
N SER A 54 -2.89 11.96 -0.64
CA SER A 54 -3.75 11.87 -1.82
C SER A 54 -3.37 10.68 -2.71
N VAL A 55 -2.08 10.52 -3.01
CA VAL A 55 -1.59 9.38 -3.81
C VAL A 55 -1.81 8.05 -3.10
N MET A 56 -1.57 7.98 -1.78
CA MET A 56 -1.81 6.76 -1.00
C MET A 56 -3.26 6.31 -1.09
N ARG A 57 -4.23 7.21 -0.90
CA ARG A 57 -5.66 6.90 -1.02
C ARG A 57 -6.03 6.42 -2.41
N ARG A 58 -5.52 7.09 -3.44
CA ARG A 58 -5.72 6.69 -4.83
C ARG A 58 -5.22 5.27 -5.08
N LEU A 59 -3.99 4.96 -4.66
CA LEU A 59 -3.42 3.61 -4.83
C LEU A 59 -4.17 2.55 -4.03
N VAL A 60 -4.68 2.87 -2.85
CA VAL A 60 -5.55 1.95 -2.08
C VAL A 60 -6.86 1.70 -2.84
N SER A 61 -7.46 2.72 -3.45
CA SER A 61 -8.67 2.55 -4.26
C SER A 61 -8.44 1.74 -5.53
N GLU A 62 -7.32 1.97 -6.22
CA GLU A 62 -7.01 1.35 -7.52
C GLU A 62 -6.43 -0.06 -7.36
N LEU A 63 -5.55 -0.27 -6.39
CA LEU A 63 -4.79 -1.50 -6.21
C LEU A 63 -5.19 -2.26 -4.94
N GLY A 64 -5.80 -1.63 -3.95
CA GLY A 64 -6.09 -2.25 -2.64
C GLY A 64 -7.41 -3.00 -2.55
N GLN A 65 -8.32 -2.87 -3.51
CA GLN A 65 -9.72 -3.33 -3.39
C GLN A 65 -10.03 -4.68 -4.04
N VAL A 66 -9.16 -5.24 -4.89
CA VAL A 66 -9.43 -6.59 -5.43
C VAL A 66 -9.16 -7.62 -4.32
N PRO A 67 -10.07 -8.57 -4.03
CA PRO A 67 -9.80 -9.65 -3.10
C PRO A 67 -8.51 -10.35 -3.50
N GLU A 68 -7.60 -10.52 -2.55
CA GLU A 68 -6.48 -11.42 -2.75
C GLU A 68 -7.08 -12.81 -2.98
N ALA A 69 -6.81 -13.44 -4.13
CA ALA A 69 -7.26 -14.80 -4.39
C ALA A 69 -6.81 -15.65 -3.20
N GLN A 70 -7.78 -16.20 -2.46
CA GLN A 70 -7.49 -17.08 -1.34
C GLN A 70 -6.54 -18.16 -1.87
N PRO A 71 -5.34 -18.31 -1.31
CA PRO A 71 -4.47 -19.40 -1.75
C PRO A 71 -5.25 -20.70 -1.54
N GLU A 72 -5.39 -21.51 -2.60
CA GLU A 72 -5.99 -22.83 -2.46
C GLU A 72 -5.16 -23.61 -1.45
N LEU A 73 -5.72 -23.79 -0.25
CA LEU A 73 -5.19 -24.67 0.78
C LEU A 73 -5.33 -26.10 0.25
N ILE A 74 -4.28 -26.62 -0.38
CA ILE A 74 -4.18 -28.03 -0.74
C ILE A 74 -3.74 -28.78 0.52
N GLU A 75 -4.69 -29.24 1.32
CA GLU A 75 -4.42 -30.29 2.32
C GLU A 75 -4.25 -31.62 1.57
N ARG A 76 -3.10 -32.29 1.75
CA ARG A 76 -2.81 -33.64 1.23
C ARG A 76 -2.73 -34.64 2.38
#